data_AF-A0A4Y9TLQ6-F1
#
_entry.id   AF-A0A4Y9TLQ6-F1
#
_cell.length_a   1.000
_cell.length_b   1.000
_cell.length_c   1.000
_cell.angle_alpha   90.00
_cell.angle_beta   90.00
_cell.angle_gamma   90.00
#
_symmetry.space_group_name_H-M   'P 1'
#
loop_
_entity.id
_entity.type
_entity.pdbx_description
1 polymer ?
#
loop_
_entity_poly.entity_id
_entity_poly.type
_entity_poly.pdbx_seq_one_letter_code
_entity_poly.pdbx_strand_id
1 'polypeptide(L)'
;MPLRFATLATLFSLAATASAAQPPLRLENLQRCGDVLENRQQDWCLTVRGLNDAPPQLKLAGKALPADAVQRDGNHVRLRLDSARYQSGPLWLEDGPRVSNAAWLSVRNSQVVAAGPSEVAKNMDGLTTYVNLVSVLIEEDQNGRQEAERLARKYGATVVGSIAPLNVFQLRLPATDLMQRDALVLRLGSETGVDAVVIEESAAEETEHAATRREAPKKPPADSDEWAANRFLDAVAYYQRRIPGQHSPILPKPVRVGVIERGVDFDTADFADYLGACAPSRTCVYARDTDAANGHGTTVAGILAARWDNGGNSGFLRGLDKASGGFDVIVERNSDAGITANIAASVNLVEDGVRVLNWSWGIHRIGTRDVNGQDVDSLVRSGIAMSGYEELLEEFFLWLRTEHPDVIVVNSAGNGSAFSGTDDYRLPSSFITEQLLVVGGHQRGEQAGLAVDDPAYAVTRSSSNVDMRVDITAAACAHASTADVGEEGAVHCGTSYATPMVAGLLAAMLSINPQLQPEQLRTLLRRSSMAIGDNHDFERSDAQDLTAPILPSERSYQLNDKDVGRSARLDMQKALDLAVQSRTRVR
;
A
#
# COMPACT_ATOMS: atom_id res chain seq x y z
N MET A 1 -32.69 -44.53 -69.22
CA MET A 1 -31.40 -45.25 -69.25
C MET A 1 -30.42 -44.47 -70.12
N PRO A 2 -29.12 -44.44 -69.79
CA PRO A 2 -28.46 -43.28 -69.20
C PRO A 2 -27.43 -42.60 -70.12
N LEU A 3 -26.92 -41.43 -69.74
CA LEU A 3 -25.47 -41.19 -69.73
C LEU A 3 -25.13 -39.95 -68.87
N ARG A 4 -24.19 -40.18 -67.95
CA ARG A 4 -23.65 -39.24 -66.97
C ARG A 4 -22.62 -38.32 -67.63
N PHE A 5 -22.62 -37.04 -67.28
CA PHE A 5 -21.43 -36.18 -67.36
C PHE A 5 -21.20 -35.55 -65.99
N ALA A 6 -20.01 -35.80 -65.43
CA ALA A 6 -19.54 -35.19 -64.20
C ALA A 6 -18.77 -33.91 -64.56
N THR A 7 -19.24 -32.77 -64.08
CA THR A 7 -18.51 -31.50 -64.10
C THR A 7 -17.80 -31.31 -62.76
N LEU A 8 -16.47 -31.24 -62.82
CA LEU A 8 -15.59 -30.83 -61.74
C LEU A 8 -15.83 -29.34 -61.44
N ALA A 9 -16.20 -29.00 -60.20
CA ALA A 9 -16.21 -27.63 -59.70
C ALA A 9 -15.06 -27.49 -58.69
N THR A 10 -14.05 -26.71 -59.06
CA THR A 10 -12.93 -26.27 -58.22
C THR A 10 -13.41 -25.21 -57.23
N LEU A 11 -13.45 -25.54 -55.94
CA LEU A 11 -13.59 -24.55 -54.86
C LEU A 11 -12.21 -24.01 -54.49
N PHE A 12 -12.02 -22.70 -54.68
CA PHE A 12 -10.92 -21.92 -54.10
C PHE A 12 -11.24 -21.66 -52.62
N SER A 13 -10.49 -22.31 -51.73
CA SER A 13 -10.53 -22.02 -50.28
C SER A 13 -9.55 -20.88 -49.98
N LEU A 14 -10.05 -19.67 -49.73
CA LEU A 14 -9.28 -18.60 -49.09
C LEU A 14 -9.03 -18.99 -47.62
N ALA A 15 -7.81 -19.44 -47.33
CA ALA A 15 -7.35 -19.60 -45.96
C ALA A 15 -7.04 -18.20 -45.38
N ALA A 16 -7.97 -17.68 -44.57
CA ALA A 16 -7.66 -16.57 -43.68
C ALA A 16 -6.72 -17.08 -42.59
N THR A 17 -5.44 -16.70 -42.65
CA THR A 17 -4.52 -16.89 -41.54
C THR A 17 -5.00 -16.00 -40.39
N ALA A 18 -5.53 -16.63 -39.35
CA ALA A 18 -5.76 -15.95 -38.08
C ALA A 18 -4.40 -15.49 -37.54
N SER A 19 -4.08 -14.21 -37.70
CA SER A 19 -2.96 -13.58 -36.99
C SER A 19 -3.29 -13.68 -35.51
N ALA A 20 -2.55 -14.50 -34.76
CA ALA A 20 -2.62 -14.48 -33.31
C ALA A 20 -2.37 -13.03 -32.85
N ALA A 21 -3.27 -12.49 -32.02
CA ALA A 21 -3.12 -11.16 -31.47
C ALA A 21 -1.79 -11.12 -30.68
N GLN A 22 -0.97 -10.11 -30.93
CA GLN A 22 0.29 -9.96 -30.19
C GLN A 22 -0.03 -9.74 -28.71
N PRO A 23 0.71 -10.38 -27.78
CA PRO A 23 0.52 -10.18 -26.35
C PRO A 23 0.70 -8.70 -25.97
N PRO A 24 -0.01 -8.22 -24.93
CA PRO A 24 0.13 -6.86 -24.45
C PRO A 24 1.55 -6.59 -23.95
N LEU A 25 2.02 -5.35 -24.13
CA LEU A 25 3.30 -4.90 -23.59
C LEU A 25 3.11 -4.53 -22.12
N ARG A 26 3.77 -5.22 -21.19
CA ARG A 26 3.59 -5.00 -19.74
C ARG A 26 4.92 -5.06 -19.00
N LEU A 27 5.14 -4.06 -18.15
CA LEU A 27 6.27 -3.99 -17.23
C LEU A 27 5.88 -4.70 -15.92
N GLU A 28 6.23 -5.97 -15.82
CA GLU A 28 5.85 -6.85 -14.70
C GLU A 28 6.80 -6.72 -13.51
N ASN A 29 8.06 -6.36 -13.78
CA ASN A 29 9.06 -6.25 -12.74
C ASN A 29 9.99 -5.07 -12.98
N LEU A 30 10.34 -4.37 -11.90
CA LEU A 30 11.31 -3.28 -11.85
C LEU A 30 12.01 -3.35 -10.50
N GLN A 31 13.31 -3.66 -10.49
CA GLN A 31 14.10 -3.81 -9.27
C GLN A 31 15.51 -3.29 -9.47
N ARG A 32 16.17 -2.84 -8.41
CA ARG A 32 17.63 -2.69 -8.41
C ARG A 32 18.31 -4.06 -8.51
N CYS A 33 19.41 -4.12 -9.25
CA CYS A 33 20.20 -5.34 -9.39
C CYS A 33 21.69 -5.03 -9.51
N GLY A 34 22.53 -6.07 -9.52
CA GLY A 34 23.99 -5.89 -9.45
C GLY A 34 24.41 -5.44 -8.05
N ASP A 35 25.29 -4.44 -7.96
CA ASP A 35 25.67 -3.83 -6.69
C ASP A 35 24.59 -2.82 -6.27
N VAL A 36 23.71 -3.22 -5.36
CA VAL A 36 22.63 -2.36 -4.86
C VAL A 36 23.12 -1.26 -3.92
N LEU A 37 24.37 -1.34 -3.44
CA LEU A 37 25.01 -0.32 -2.60
C LEU A 37 25.71 0.77 -3.43
N GLU A 38 25.83 0.58 -4.75
CA GLU A 38 26.33 1.60 -5.67
C GLU A 38 25.23 2.65 -5.91
N ASN A 39 25.45 3.85 -5.38
CA ASN A 39 24.44 4.91 -5.37
C ASN A 39 24.48 5.79 -6.62
N ARG A 40 25.61 5.83 -7.33
CA ARG A 40 25.83 6.72 -8.48
C ARG A 40 25.48 6.05 -9.79
N GLN A 41 26.01 4.86 -10.04
CA GLN A 41 25.77 4.08 -11.25
C GLN A 41 24.83 2.93 -10.93
N GLN A 42 23.53 3.21 -11.03
CA GLN A 42 22.50 2.28 -10.62
C GLN A 42 22.13 1.34 -11.75
N ASP A 43 22.20 0.04 -11.49
CA ASP A 43 21.67 -0.98 -12.38
C ASP A 43 20.26 -1.39 -11.93
N TRP A 44 19.35 -1.43 -12.91
CA TRP A 44 17.96 -1.82 -12.76
C TRP A 44 17.66 -3.00 -13.68
N CYS A 45 16.98 -4.00 -13.14
CA CYS A 45 16.56 -5.18 -13.88
C CYS A 45 15.04 -5.18 -14.01
N LEU A 46 14.58 -5.28 -15.25
CA LEU A 46 13.18 -5.28 -15.62
C LEU A 46 12.82 -6.60 -16.27
N THR A 47 11.59 -7.04 -16.03
CA THR A 47 10.94 -8.11 -16.81
C THR A 47 9.74 -7.51 -17.51
N VAL A 48 9.68 -7.70 -18.83
CA VAL A 48 8.66 -7.10 -19.69
C VAL A 48 8.01 -8.17 -20.55
N ARG A 49 6.71 -8.37 -20.36
CA ARG A 49 5.88 -9.25 -21.18
C ARG A 49 5.55 -8.56 -22.50
N GLY A 50 5.57 -9.36 -23.58
CA GLY A 50 5.10 -8.95 -24.90
C GLY A 50 6.07 -8.14 -25.76
N LEU A 51 7.36 -8.06 -25.41
CA LEU A 51 8.38 -7.41 -26.25
C LEU A 51 8.55 -8.09 -27.61
N ASN A 52 8.61 -7.31 -28.69
CA ASN A 52 9.00 -7.75 -30.04
C ASN A 52 10.51 -7.90 -30.17
N ASP A 53 11.04 -8.37 -31.31
CA ASP A 53 12.49 -8.49 -31.54
C ASP A 53 13.25 -7.14 -31.55
N ALA A 54 12.57 -6.04 -31.92
CA ALA A 54 13.17 -4.71 -31.94
C ALA A 54 13.42 -4.18 -30.50
N PRO A 55 14.51 -3.43 -30.25
CA PRO A 55 14.79 -2.88 -28.93
C PRO A 55 13.69 -1.87 -28.53
N PRO A 56 13.12 -1.97 -27.31
CA PRO A 56 12.13 -1.01 -26.84
C PRO A 56 12.78 0.35 -26.54
N GLN A 57 12.01 1.43 -26.69
CA GLN A 57 12.38 2.74 -26.20
C GLN A 57 11.89 2.91 -24.76
N LEU A 58 12.82 3.03 -23.81
CA LEU A 58 12.47 3.34 -22.42
C LEU A 58 12.36 4.86 -22.24
N LYS A 59 11.39 5.29 -21.45
CA LYS A 59 11.20 6.70 -21.05
C LYS A 59 11.11 6.80 -19.54
N LEU A 60 11.95 7.67 -18.96
CA LEU A 60 11.93 8.00 -17.53
C LEU A 60 11.53 9.46 -17.36
N ALA A 61 10.49 9.72 -16.59
CA ALA A 61 9.95 11.06 -16.34
C ALA A 61 9.72 11.85 -17.66
N GLY A 62 9.20 11.19 -18.69
CA GLY A 62 8.94 11.79 -20.01
C GLY A 62 10.15 11.90 -20.93
N LYS A 63 11.36 11.59 -20.48
CA LYS A 63 12.58 11.68 -21.29
C LYS A 63 12.99 10.30 -21.79
N ALA A 64 13.24 10.21 -23.10
CA ALA A 64 13.80 9.02 -23.71
C ALA A 64 15.19 8.72 -23.14
N LEU A 65 15.40 7.49 -22.71
CA LEU A 65 16.69 7.00 -22.26
C LEU A 65 17.55 6.63 -23.48
N PRO A 66 18.88 6.89 -23.41
CA PRO A 66 19.75 6.60 -24.54
C PRO A 66 19.93 5.09 -24.70
N ALA A 67 20.09 4.63 -25.94
CA ALA A 67 20.12 3.20 -26.26
C ALA A 67 21.29 2.44 -25.59
N ASP A 68 22.40 3.12 -25.30
CA ASP A 68 23.57 2.57 -24.62
C ASP A 68 23.35 2.33 -23.11
N ALA A 69 22.34 2.97 -22.52
CA ALA A 69 21.92 2.70 -21.14
C ALA A 69 21.08 1.42 -21.01
N VAL A 70 20.61 0.86 -22.14
CA VAL A 70 19.66 -0.25 -22.17
C VAL A 70 20.31 -1.48 -22.77
N GLN A 71 20.37 -2.55 -21.99
CA GLN A 71 20.78 -3.87 -22.44
C GLN A 71 19.58 -4.80 -22.39
N ARG A 72 19.42 -5.66 -23.39
CA ARG A 72 18.27 -6.55 -23.49
C ARG A 72 18.71 -7.99 -23.73
N ASP A 73 18.04 -8.90 -23.02
CA ASP A 73 18.11 -10.34 -23.23
C ASP A 73 16.70 -10.93 -23.16
N GLY A 74 16.12 -11.26 -24.32
CA GLY A 74 14.74 -11.74 -24.43
C GLY A 74 13.73 -10.75 -23.85
N ASN A 75 13.02 -11.16 -22.79
CA ASN A 75 12.04 -10.35 -22.05
C ASN A 75 12.66 -9.58 -20.87
N HIS A 76 13.96 -9.76 -20.63
CA HIS A 76 14.68 -9.06 -19.58
C HIS A 76 15.39 -7.84 -20.14
N VAL A 77 15.23 -6.72 -19.44
CA VAL A 77 15.89 -5.45 -19.78
C VAL A 77 16.71 -5.01 -18.58
N ARG A 78 18.01 -4.79 -18.78
CA ARG A 78 18.89 -4.15 -17.82
C ARG A 78 19.08 -2.70 -18.20
N LEU A 79 18.77 -1.81 -17.27
CA LEU A 79 18.89 -0.37 -17.43
C LEU A 79 19.98 0.15 -16.49
N ARG A 80 20.94 0.92 -17.02
CA ARG A 80 21.98 1.60 -16.25
C ARG A 80 21.74 3.10 -16.19
N LEU A 81 21.64 3.65 -14.98
CA LEU A 81 21.35 5.06 -14.75
C LEU A 81 22.45 5.75 -13.93
N ASP A 82 22.82 6.95 -14.36
CA ASP A 82 23.59 7.89 -13.54
C ASP A 82 22.61 8.72 -12.69
N SER A 83 22.54 8.44 -11.39
CA SER A 83 21.56 9.03 -10.47
C SER A 83 21.66 10.55 -10.31
N ALA A 84 22.73 11.21 -10.76
CA ALA A 84 22.77 12.68 -10.76
C ALA A 84 22.38 13.31 -12.10
N ARG A 85 22.15 12.51 -13.14
CA ARG A 85 21.59 12.99 -14.42
C ARG A 85 20.09 12.83 -14.49
N TYR A 86 19.53 11.93 -13.69
CA TYR A 86 18.12 11.59 -13.68
C TYR A 86 17.50 11.88 -12.32
N GLN A 87 16.17 12.02 -12.32
CA GLN A 87 15.36 12.17 -11.11
C GLN A 87 14.38 11.01 -11.07
N SER A 88 13.91 10.69 -9.86
CA SER A 88 12.85 9.70 -9.68
C SER A 88 11.60 10.09 -10.47
N GLY A 89 10.90 9.11 -11.00
CA GLY A 89 9.70 9.35 -11.80
C GLY A 89 9.19 8.12 -12.53
N PRO A 90 8.12 8.26 -13.32
CA PRO A 90 7.53 7.14 -14.05
C PRO A 90 8.47 6.64 -15.15
N LEU A 91 8.68 5.33 -15.16
CA LEU A 91 9.36 4.57 -16.19
C LEU A 91 8.32 3.75 -16.97
N TRP A 92 8.33 3.87 -18.30
CA TRP A 92 7.55 3.01 -19.19
C TRP A 92 8.33 2.70 -20.46
N LEU A 93 7.81 1.74 -21.23
CA LEU A 93 8.39 1.26 -22.47
C LEU A 93 7.45 1.53 -23.64
N GLU A 94 8.06 1.84 -24.78
CA GLU A 94 7.40 1.92 -26.09
C GLU A 94 8.05 0.89 -27.03
N ASP A 95 7.24 0.03 -27.63
CA ASP A 95 7.67 -0.96 -28.63
C ASP A 95 6.77 -0.83 -29.87
N GLY A 96 7.28 -0.06 -30.83
CA GLY A 96 6.49 0.41 -31.97
C GLY A 96 5.30 1.26 -31.48
N PRO A 97 4.05 0.93 -31.85
CA PRO A 97 2.87 1.66 -31.40
C PRO A 97 2.39 1.23 -30.00
N ARG A 98 2.96 0.17 -29.41
CA ARG A 98 2.51 -0.39 -28.12
C ARG A 98 3.23 0.30 -26.97
N VAL A 99 2.52 0.51 -25.87
CA VAL A 99 3.04 1.13 -24.65
C VAL A 99 2.76 0.23 -23.45
N SER A 100 3.70 0.17 -22.51
CA SER A 100 3.51 -0.54 -21.24
C SER A 100 2.74 0.31 -20.24
N ASN A 101 2.32 -0.30 -19.13
CA ASN A 101 2.10 0.42 -17.89
C ASN A 101 3.36 1.20 -17.48
N ALA A 102 3.17 2.26 -16.70
CA ALA A 102 4.27 2.99 -16.07
C ALA A 102 4.46 2.51 -14.63
N ALA A 103 5.71 2.32 -14.21
CA ALA A 103 6.09 2.05 -12.82
C ALA A 103 6.97 3.19 -12.30
N TRP A 104 6.90 3.51 -11.00
CA TRP A 104 7.74 4.56 -10.44
C TRP A 104 9.16 4.04 -10.21
N LEU A 105 10.15 4.64 -10.85
CA LEU A 105 11.56 4.36 -10.59
C LEU A 105 12.08 5.42 -9.63
N SER A 106 12.51 4.99 -8.45
CA SER A 106 13.16 5.85 -7.47
C SER A 106 14.68 5.78 -7.63
N VAL A 107 15.35 6.90 -7.92
CA VAL A 107 16.84 6.95 -7.96
C VAL A 107 17.46 7.07 -6.57
N ARG A 108 16.65 6.90 -5.51
CA ARG A 108 17.07 6.89 -4.10
C ARG A 108 17.79 5.59 -3.74
N ASN A 109 18.38 5.57 -2.55
CA ASN A 109 19.38 4.57 -2.16
C ASN A 109 18.91 3.55 -1.12
N SER A 110 17.63 3.61 -0.70
CA SER A 110 17.10 2.61 0.23
C SER A 110 16.73 1.35 -0.55
N GLN A 111 17.61 0.35 -0.54
CA GLN A 111 17.51 -0.84 -1.35
C GLN A 111 17.92 -2.05 -0.55
N VAL A 112 17.03 -3.04 -0.47
CA VAL A 112 17.26 -4.29 0.24
C VAL A 112 17.00 -5.47 -0.68
N VAL A 113 17.70 -6.56 -0.45
CA VAL A 113 17.60 -7.79 -1.23
C VAL A 113 16.77 -8.83 -0.48
N ALA A 114 16.07 -9.68 -1.25
CA ALA A 114 15.37 -10.83 -0.72
C ALA A 114 16.28 -12.08 -0.73
N ALA A 115 16.01 -13.03 0.16
CA ALA A 115 16.65 -14.34 0.10
C ALA A 115 16.10 -15.16 -1.07
N GLY A 116 16.96 -15.94 -1.73
CA GLY A 116 16.52 -16.86 -2.78
C GLY A 116 15.74 -18.06 -2.22
N PRO A 117 15.03 -18.84 -3.07
CA PRO A 117 14.26 -20.01 -2.63
C PRO A 117 15.07 -21.09 -1.90
N SER A 118 16.38 -21.18 -2.15
CA SER A 118 17.30 -22.10 -1.47
C SER A 118 17.92 -21.52 -0.20
N GLU A 119 17.60 -20.28 0.16
CA GLU A 119 18.17 -19.52 1.26
C GLU A 119 17.16 -19.27 2.39
N VAL A 120 16.07 -20.02 2.39
CA VAL A 120 15.01 -19.97 3.40
C VAL A 120 14.83 -21.33 4.07
N ALA A 121 14.41 -21.31 5.33
CA ALA A 121 14.10 -22.52 6.10
C ALA A 121 12.90 -22.29 7.03
N LYS A 122 12.35 -23.37 7.58
CA LYS A 122 11.30 -23.33 8.60
C LYS A 122 11.90 -23.24 9.99
N ASN A 123 11.50 -22.25 10.78
CA ASN A 123 11.90 -22.13 12.19
C ASN A 123 11.13 -23.13 13.08
N MET A 124 11.38 -23.12 14.38
CA MET A 124 10.73 -24.02 15.35
C MET A 124 9.21 -23.83 15.44
N ASP A 125 8.70 -22.65 15.06
CA ASP A 125 7.29 -22.32 15.02
C ASP A 125 6.63 -22.64 13.67
N GLY A 126 7.37 -23.20 12.71
CA GLY A 126 6.87 -23.50 11.36
C GLY A 126 6.77 -22.28 10.43
N LEU A 127 7.34 -21.14 10.81
CA LEU A 127 7.44 -19.93 9.97
C LEU A 127 8.62 -20.01 9.01
N THR A 128 8.45 -19.48 7.79
CA THR A 128 9.54 -19.39 6.82
C THR A 128 10.41 -18.20 7.17
N THR A 129 11.73 -18.40 7.24
CA THR A 129 12.69 -17.36 7.61
C THR A 129 13.98 -17.49 6.80
N TYR A 130 14.74 -16.41 6.71
CA TYR A 130 16.00 -16.38 5.95
C TYR A 130 17.12 -17.08 6.71
N VAL A 131 17.90 -17.91 6.01
CA VAL A 131 19.00 -18.70 6.59
C VAL A 131 20.25 -17.84 6.76
N ASN A 132 20.57 -17.00 5.78
CA ASN A 132 21.86 -16.32 5.70
C ASN A 132 21.74 -14.81 5.49
N LEU A 133 20.56 -14.21 5.67
CA LEU A 133 20.33 -12.80 5.42
C LEU A 133 19.61 -12.16 6.61
N VAL A 134 20.20 -11.11 7.16
CA VAL A 134 19.67 -10.34 8.29
C VAL A 134 19.89 -8.85 8.03
N SER A 135 19.12 -7.98 8.67
CA SER A 135 19.41 -6.55 8.72
C SER A 135 19.96 -6.20 10.11
N VAL A 136 20.93 -5.30 10.18
CA VAL A 136 21.42 -4.71 11.43
C VAL A 136 21.03 -3.25 11.46
N LEU A 137 20.39 -2.83 12.55
CA LEU A 137 20.15 -1.43 12.89
C LEU A 137 21.35 -0.95 13.70
N ILE A 138 22.02 0.09 13.21
CA ILE A 138 23.26 0.61 13.81
C ILE A 138 22.93 1.89 14.58
N GLU A 139 23.51 2.05 15.77
CA GLU A 139 23.33 3.22 16.64
C GLU A 139 23.56 4.53 15.87
N GLU A 140 22.70 5.53 16.11
CA GLU A 140 22.71 6.83 15.40
C GLU A 140 24.04 7.60 15.52
N ASP A 141 24.79 7.37 16.60
CA ASP A 141 26.08 8.05 16.84
C ASP A 141 27.24 7.45 16.04
N GLN A 142 27.01 6.31 15.36
CA GLN A 142 27.98 5.63 14.51
C GLN A 142 27.81 6.01 13.04
N ASN A 143 28.91 5.89 12.28
CA ASN A 143 28.80 5.86 10.82
C ASN A 143 28.31 4.48 10.37
N GLY A 144 27.03 4.35 10.06
CA GLY A 144 26.39 3.07 9.73
C GLY A 144 27.10 2.26 8.68
N ARG A 145 27.49 2.86 7.56
CA ARG A 145 28.15 2.11 6.48
C ARG A 145 29.50 1.57 6.94
N GLN A 146 30.31 2.40 7.58
CA GLN A 146 31.62 1.98 8.08
C GLN A 146 31.50 0.87 9.12
N GLU A 147 30.49 0.99 9.99
CA GLU A 147 30.24 0.04 11.07
C GLU A 147 29.68 -1.28 10.54
N ALA A 148 28.72 -1.26 9.60
CA ALA A 148 28.23 -2.44 8.90
C ALA A 148 29.38 -3.18 8.19
N GLU A 149 30.29 -2.47 7.53
CA GLU A 149 31.46 -3.05 6.90
C GLU A 149 32.47 -3.62 7.92
N ARG A 150 32.61 -3.01 9.10
CA ARG A 150 33.42 -3.54 10.22
C ARG A 150 32.84 -4.85 10.74
N LEU A 151 31.53 -4.88 10.99
CA LEU A 151 30.79 -6.05 11.43
C LEU A 151 30.88 -7.17 10.38
N ALA A 152 30.66 -6.85 9.11
CA ALA A 152 30.79 -7.79 8.00
C ALA A 152 32.16 -8.48 7.99
N ARG A 153 33.26 -7.70 8.10
CA ARG A 153 34.63 -8.26 8.19
C ARG A 153 34.84 -9.12 9.43
N LYS A 154 34.35 -8.68 10.60
CA LYS A 154 34.50 -9.40 11.88
C LYS A 154 33.81 -10.77 11.86
N TYR A 155 32.64 -10.84 11.24
CA TYR A 155 31.78 -12.04 11.24
C TYR A 155 31.86 -12.85 9.93
N GLY A 156 32.74 -12.48 9.00
CA GLY A 156 32.85 -13.16 7.70
C GLY A 156 31.60 -13.01 6.83
N ALA A 157 30.84 -11.95 7.04
CA ALA A 157 29.63 -11.61 6.30
C ALA A 157 29.93 -10.59 5.19
N THR A 158 28.92 -10.26 4.37
CA THR A 158 29.01 -9.22 3.32
C THR A 158 27.83 -8.27 3.42
N VAL A 159 28.06 -6.97 3.30
CA VAL A 159 26.97 -5.99 3.22
C VAL A 159 26.33 -6.09 1.83
N VAL A 160 25.01 -6.25 1.77
CA VAL A 160 24.28 -6.53 0.50
C VAL A 160 23.05 -5.66 0.27
N GLY A 161 22.74 -4.74 1.18
CA GLY A 161 21.60 -3.83 1.09
C GLY A 161 21.65 -2.79 2.20
N SER A 162 20.88 -1.72 2.06
CA SER A 162 20.81 -0.66 3.06
C SER A 162 19.53 0.14 2.99
N ILE A 163 19.07 0.65 4.13
CA ILE A 163 18.15 1.77 4.25
C ILE A 163 18.93 2.87 4.96
N ALA A 164 19.82 3.53 4.22
CA ALA A 164 20.81 4.44 4.80
C ALA A 164 20.22 5.59 5.64
N PRO A 165 19.05 6.19 5.28
CA PRO A 165 18.42 7.19 6.15
C PRO A 165 18.01 6.71 7.54
N LEU A 166 17.88 5.39 7.72
CA LEU A 166 17.53 4.74 8.99
C LEU A 166 18.72 4.01 9.64
N ASN A 167 19.94 4.20 9.11
CA ASN A 167 21.13 3.48 9.55
C ASN A 167 21.03 1.93 9.52
N VAL A 168 20.14 1.37 8.68
CA VAL A 168 19.93 -0.07 8.56
C VAL A 168 20.76 -0.66 7.41
N PHE A 169 21.46 -1.76 7.65
CA PHE A 169 22.27 -2.45 6.65
C PHE A 169 21.99 -3.96 6.64
N GLN A 170 21.87 -4.55 5.45
CA GLN A 170 21.70 -5.98 5.30
C GLN A 170 23.04 -6.70 5.23
N LEU A 171 23.20 -7.74 6.04
CA LEU A 171 24.36 -8.62 6.06
C LEU A 171 23.98 -10.00 5.55
N ARG A 172 24.73 -10.47 4.55
CA ARG A 172 24.75 -11.87 4.13
C ARG A 172 25.75 -12.63 4.99
N LEU A 173 25.26 -13.46 5.89
CA LEU A 173 26.00 -14.22 6.88
C LEU A 173 26.61 -15.49 6.27
N PRO A 174 27.76 -15.98 6.79
CA PRO A 174 28.32 -17.28 6.41
C PRO A 174 27.60 -18.44 7.13
N ALA A 175 26.27 -18.44 7.14
CA ALA A 175 25.44 -19.45 7.77
C ALA A 175 24.79 -20.36 6.72
N THR A 176 24.79 -21.67 6.97
CA THR A 176 24.14 -22.66 6.09
C THR A 176 22.87 -23.26 6.69
N ASP A 177 22.59 -22.98 7.95
CA ASP A 177 21.41 -23.45 8.68
C ASP A 177 20.99 -22.43 9.76
N LEU A 178 19.81 -22.63 10.33
CA LEU A 178 19.25 -21.71 11.33
C LEU A 178 20.02 -21.70 12.65
N MET A 179 20.63 -22.82 13.07
CA MET A 179 21.42 -22.84 14.31
C MET A 179 22.66 -21.94 14.18
N GLN A 180 23.36 -22.03 13.06
CA GLN A 180 24.51 -21.16 12.78
C GLN A 180 24.09 -19.69 12.66
N ARG A 181 22.98 -19.43 11.97
CA ARG A 181 22.41 -18.08 11.85
C ARG A 181 22.08 -17.49 13.20
N ASP A 182 21.34 -18.21 14.04
CA ASP A 182 20.89 -17.71 15.35
C ASP A 182 22.07 -17.43 16.28
N ALA A 183 23.11 -18.26 16.23
CA ALA A 183 24.36 -17.99 16.93
C ALA A 183 25.11 -16.74 16.43
N LEU A 184 24.96 -16.37 15.15
CA LEU A 184 25.50 -15.11 14.62
C LEU A 184 24.62 -13.92 14.98
N VAL A 185 23.30 -14.05 14.92
CA VAL A 185 22.33 -13.01 15.33
C VAL A 185 22.55 -12.60 16.78
N LEU A 186 22.69 -13.56 17.71
CA LEU A 186 22.97 -13.28 19.12
C LEU A 186 24.29 -12.53 19.32
N ARG A 187 25.33 -12.88 18.56
CA ARG A 187 26.64 -12.21 18.63
C ARG A 187 26.59 -10.80 18.05
N LEU A 188 25.91 -10.61 16.92
CA LEU A 188 25.70 -9.32 16.29
C LEU A 188 24.90 -8.37 17.19
N GLY A 189 23.80 -8.83 17.79
CA GLY A 189 23.01 -8.04 18.73
C GLY A 189 23.68 -7.79 20.08
N SER A 190 24.89 -8.32 20.29
CA SER A 190 25.73 -8.02 21.47
C SER A 190 26.89 -7.07 21.13
N GLU A 191 26.99 -6.61 19.88
CA GLU A 191 28.01 -5.63 19.50
C GLU A 191 27.62 -4.25 20.02
N THR A 192 28.61 -3.53 20.55
CA THR A 192 28.48 -2.10 20.80
C THR A 192 28.25 -1.37 19.47
N GLY A 193 27.25 -0.49 19.38
CA GLY A 193 26.91 0.18 18.13
C GLY A 193 25.82 -0.52 17.33
N VAL A 194 25.22 -1.62 17.82
CA VAL A 194 24.09 -2.31 17.18
C VAL A 194 22.89 -2.24 18.10
N ASP A 195 21.86 -1.51 17.68
CA ASP A 195 20.60 -1.42 18.43
C ASP A 195 19.79 -2.72 18.30
N ALA A 196 19.67 -3.22 17.07
CA ALA A 196 18.84 -4.38 16.77
C ALA A 196 19.35 -5.20 15.59
N VAL A 197 18.99 -6.49 15.59
CA VAL A 197 19.13 -7.37 14.43
C VAL A 197 17.74 -7.77 13.97
N VAL A 198 17.37 -7.37 12.76
CA VAL A 198 16.09 -7.70 12.13
C VAL A 198 16.24 -9.00 11.34
N ILE A 199 15.41 -9.98 11.68
CA ILE A 199 15.26 -11.21 10.90
C ILE A 199 13.96 -11.16 10.13
N GLU A 200 14.02 -11.49 8.84
CA GLU A 200 12.81 -11.61 8.05
C GLU A 200 12.14 -12.96 8.29
N GLU A 201 10.87 -12.88 8.62
CA GLU A 201 9.98 -14.01 8.73
C GLU A 201 8.75 -13.77 7.86
N SER A 202 8.23 -14.86 7.30
CA SER A 202 6.97 -14.88 6.60
C SER A 202 6.20 -16.13 7.01
N ALA A 203 4.96 -15.94 7.43
CA ALA A 203 3.95 -16.97 7.25
C ALA A 203 3.56 -16.98 5.76
N ALA A 204 2.95 -18.08 5.28
CA ALA A 204 2.26 -18.00 4.00
C ALA A 204 1.25 -16.84 4.09
N GLU A 205 1.37 -15.83 3.22
CA GLU A 205 0.30 -14.85 3.00
C GLU A 205 -0.83 -15.66 2.33
N GLU A 206 -1.69 -16.29 3.13
CA GLU A 206 -2.85 -17.01 2.60
C GLU A 206 -3.80 -15.97 2.00
N THR A 207 -3.85 -15.93 0.67
CA THR A 207 -4.82 -15.17 -0.13
C THR A 207 -6.22 -15.55 0.28
N GLU A 208 -6.84 -14.79 1.20
CA GLU A 208 -8.28 -14.72 1.57
C GLU A 208 -9.19 -15.97 1.42
N HIS A 209 -8.65 -17.18 1.39
CA HIS A 209 -9.40 -18.42 1.21
C HIS A 209 -9.01 -19.45 2.26
N ALA A 210 -10.05 -19.78 3.04
CA ALA A 210 -10.15 -20.85 4.02
C ALA A 210 -9.26 -20.70 5.25
N ALA A 211 -9.66 -19.79 6.15
CA ALA A 211 -9.52 -20.06 7.58
C ALA A 211 -10.13 -21.44 7.84
N THR A 212 -9.30 -22.49 7.90
CA THR A 212 -9.75 -23.88 8.06
C THR A 212 -10.29 -24.17 9.47
N ARG A 213 -10.51 -23.14 10.30
CA ARG A 213 -11.06 -23.26 11.65
C ARG A 213 -12.14 -22.24 12.04
N ARG A 214 -12.47 -21.25 11.19
CA ARG A 214 -13.43 -20.18 11.50
C ARG A 214 -14.45 -20.00 10.40
N GLU A 215 -15.72 -19.84 10.77
CA GLU A 215 -16.75 -19.39 9.84
C GLU A 215 -16.41 -17.95 9.44
N ALA A 216 -15.99 -17.74 8.19
CA ALA A 216 -15.60 -16.43 7.70
C ALA A 216 -16.78 -15.45 7.85
N PRO A 217 -16.57 -14.19 8.29
CA PRO A 217 -17.65 -13.23 8.40
C PRO A 217 -18.36 -13.09 7.06
N LYS A 218 -19.69 -13.14 7.10
CA LYS A 218 -20.53 -13.10 5.90
C LYS A 218 -20.24 -11.83 5.13
N LYS A 219 -19.90 -11.97 3.84
CA LYS A 219 -19.72 -10.83 2.94
C LYS A 219 -21.08 -10.17 2.65
N PRO A 220 -21.13 -8.85 2.49
CA PRO A 220 -22.36 -8.19 2.08
C PRO A 220 -22.77 -8.65 0.67
N PRO A 221 -24.04 -8.46 0.27
CA PRO A 221 -24.48 -8.61 -1.10
C PRO A 221 -23.62 -7.77 -2.07
N ALA A 222 -23.49 -8.23 -3.31
CA ALA A 222 -22.72 -7.50 -4.33
C ALA A 222 -23.33 -6.13 -4.66
N ASP A 223 -24.64 -5.95 -4.51
CA ASP A 223 -25.32 -4.67 -4.72
C ASP A 223 -25.35 -3.78 -3.45
N SER A 224 -24.57 -4.11 -2.40
CA SER A 224 -24.51 -3.32 -1.18
C SER A 224 -23.78 -1.99 -1.40
N ASP A 225 -24.44 -0.88 -1.05
CA ASP A 225 -23.85 0.46 -1.07
C ASP A 225 -23.00 0.70 0.20
N GLU A 226 -21.91 -0.06 0.34
CA GLU A 226 -20.99 0.02 1.47
C GLU A 226 -20.39 1.43 1.61
N TRP A 227 -20.10 2.08 0.49
CA TRP A 227 -19.43 3.37 0.49
C TRP A 227 -20.32 4.55 0.85
N ALA A 228 -21.64 4.41 0.78
CA ALA A 228 -22.55 5.40 1.35
C ALA A 228 -22.33 5.59 2.86
N ALA A 229 -21.86 4.56 3.59
CA ALA A 229 -21.51 4.68 5.01
C ALA A 229 -20.37 5.69 5.28
N ASN A 230 -19.53 5.96 4.27
CA ASN A 230 -18.47 6.96 4.33
C ASN A 230 -18.88 8.32 3.74
N ARG A 231 -20.10 8.45 3.18
CA ARG A 231 -20.53 9.60 2.35
C ARG A 231 -19.63 9.86 1.14
N PHE A 232 -19.21 8.79 0.47
CA PHE A 232 -18.28 8.83 -0.66
C PHE A 232 -18.74 9.75 -1.80
N LEU A 233 -19.95 9.53 -2.34
CA LEU A 233 -20.46 10.30 -3.47
C LEU A 233 -20.72 11.77 -3.09
N ASP A 234 -21.17 12.01 -1.86
CA ASP A 234 -21.34 13.37 -1.31
C ASP A 234 -20.00 14.12 -1.29
N ALA A 235 -18.91 13.44 -0.93
CA ALA A 235 -17.57 14.03 -0.89
C ALA A 235 -17.06 14.39 -2.29
N VAL A 236 -17.24 13.50 -3.27
CA VAL A 236 -16.90 13.77 -4.67
C VAL A 236 -17.70 14.97 -5.20
N ALA A 237 -19.03 14.97 -4.98
CA ALA A 237 -19.89 16.05 -5.41
C ALA A 237 -19.55 17.38 -4.71
N TYR A 238 -19.24 17.35 -3.41
CA TYR A 238 -18.80 18.53 -2.65
C TYR A 238 -17.51 19.09 -3.24
N TYR A 239 -16.47 18.26 -3.42
CA TYR A 239 -15.18 18.69 -3.93
C TYR A 239 -15.34 19.35 -5.31
N GLN A 240 -15.99 18.67 -6.26
CA GLN A 240 -16.15 19.17 -7.62
C GLN A 240 -16.94 20.49 -7.70
N ARG A 241 -17.91 20.71 -6.81
CA ARG A 241 -18.69 21.95 -6.76
C ARG A 241 -17.96 23.07 -6.04
N ARG A 242 -17.21 22.74 -4.98
CA ARG A 242 -16.59 23.73 -4.10
C ARG A 242 -15.25 24.23 -4.62
N ILE A 243 -14.55 23.42 -5.41
CA ILE A 243 -13.22 23.69 -5.94
C ILE A 243 -13.30 24.05 -7.44
N PRO A 244 -12.66 25.14 -7.92
CA PRO A 244 -11.82 26.07 -7.16
C PRO A 244 -12.61 27.03 -6.25
N GLY A 245 -13.90 27.19 -6.44
CA GLY A 245 -14.72 28.11 -5.64
C GLY A 245 -14.77 29.52 -6.20
N GLN A 246 -15.96 30.13 -6.16
CA GLN A 246 -16.28 31.33 -6.95
C GLN A 246 -15.71 32.64 -6.38
N HIS A 247 -15.67 32.79 -5.05
CA HIS A 247 -15.29 34.06 -4.38
C HIS A 247 -13.85 34.05 -3.84
N SER A 248 -13.39 32.91 -3.33
CA SER A 248 -12.03 32.70 -2.84
C SER A 248 -11.45 31.45 -3.50
N PRO A 249 -10.82 31.58 -4.68
CA PRO A 249 -10.34 30.44 -5.44
C PRO A 249 -9.30 29.62 -4.67
N ILE A 250 -9.60 28.34 -4.50
CA ILE A 250 -8.75 27.26 -4.03
C ILE A 250 -8.14 26.66 -5.29
N LEU A 251 -6.85 26.88 -5.51
CA LEU A 251 -6.10 26.15 -6.52
C LEU A 251 -5.56 24.87 -5.89
N PRO A 252 -6.09 23.68 -6.22
CA PRO A 252 -5.59 22.46 -5.63
C PRO A 252 -4.15 22.19 -6.02
N LYS A 253 -3.43 21.49 -5.14
CA LYS A 253 -2.08 21.01 -5.43
C LYS A 253 -2.10 19.50 -5.64
N PRO A 254 -1.42 18.98 -6.68
CA PRO A 254 -1.21 17.55 -6.82
C PRO A 254 -0.53 16.99 -5.56
N VAL A 255 -1.03 15.87 -5.07
CA VAL A 255 -0.47 15.13 -3.93
C VAL A 255 -0.06 13.75 -4.41
N ARG A 256 1.11 13.29 -3.97
CA ARG A 256 1.57 11.93 -4.21
C ARG A 256 1.18 11.04 -3.03
N VAL A 257 0.54 9.92 -3.36
CA VAL A 257 0.14 8.88 -2.43
C VAL A 257 0.98 7.64 -2.72
N GLY A 258 1.74 7.19 -1.73
CA GLY A 258 2.51 5.96 -1.81
C GLY A 258 1.70 4.80 -1.27
N VAL A 259 1.59 3.71 -2.00
CA VAL A 259 0.82 2.51 -1.65
C VAL A 259 1.78 1.34 -1.61
N ILE A 260 1.95 0.74 -0.43
CA ILE A 260 2.88 -0.38 -0.26
C ILE A 260 2.19 -1.69 -0.63
N GLU A 261 2.20 -2.00 -1.93
CA GLU A 261 1.58 -3.18 -2.55
C GLU A 261 2.48 -3.72 -3.68
N ARG A 262 2.24 -4.97 -4.10
CA ARG A 262 3.11 -5.66 -5.08
C ARG A 262 2.99 -5.11 -6.50
N GLY A 263 1.78 -4.78 -6.93
CA GLY A 263 1.49 -4.37 -8.29
C GLY A 263 -0.01 -4.17 -8.52
N VAL A 264 -0.35 -3.83 -9.76
CA VAL A 264 -1.72 -3.59 -10.24
C VAL A 264 -1.90 -4.30 -11.58
N ASP A 265 -3.03 -4.97 -11.78
CA ASP A 265 -3.37 -5.56 -13.07
C ASP A 265 -3.92 -4.49 -14.03
N PHE A 266 -3.10 -4.09 -15.02
CA PHE A 266 -3.46 -3.10 -16.02
C PHE A 266 -4.26 -3.68 -17.20
N ASP A 267 -4.53 -4.99 -17.22
CA ASP A 267 -5.44 -5.62 -18.17
C ASP A 267 -6.90 -5.56 -17.72
N THR A 268 -7.17 -5.05 -16.51
CA THR A 268 -8.52 -4.82 -15.98
C THR A 268 -9.22 -3.60 -16.56
N ALA A 269 -10.56 -3.62 -16.58
CA ALA A 269 -11.39 -2.49 -17.01
C ALA A 269 -11.18 -1.22 -16.17
N ASP A 270 -10.76 -1.38 -14.91
CA ASP A 270 -10.47 -0.28 -13.98
C ASP A 270 -9.18 0.47 -14.33
N PHE A 271 -8.19 -0.23 -14.92
CA PHE A 271 -6.83 0.28 -15.10
C PHE A 271 -6.32 0.34 -16.55
N ALA A 272 -7.04 -0.23 -17.52
CA ALA A 272 -6.61 -0.31 -18.92
C ALA A 272 -6.30 1.04 -19.60
N ASP A 273 -6.84 2.15 -19.09
CA ASP A 273 -6.61 3.50 -19.62
C ASP A 273 -5.41 4.24 -18.96
N TYR A 274 -4.64 3.58 -18.09
CA TYR A 274 -3.45 4.11 -17.43
C TYR A 274 -2.12 3.76 -18.14
N LEU A 275 -2.17 3.10 -19.30
CA LEU A 275 -0.97 2.72 -20.04
C LEU A 275 -0.22 3.94 -20.63
N GLY A 276 1.10 3.88 -20.63
CA GLY A 276 2.00 4.90 -21.18
C GLY A 276 2.17 6.13 -20.28
N ALA A 277 2.34 7.29 -20.91
CA ALA A 277 2.50 8.55 -20.20
C ALA A 277 1.17 8.99 -19.56
N CYS A 278 1.23 9.48 -18.32
CA CYS A 278 0.03 10.02 -17.69
C CYS A 278 -0.44 11.32 -18.36
N ALA A 279 -1.75 11.45 -18.55
CA ALA A 279 -2.36 12.67 -19.07
C ALA A 279 -2.31 13.81 -18.03
N PRO A 280 -2.16 15.08 -18.48
CA PRO A 280 -2.26 16.23 -17.58
C PRO A 280 -3.62 16.30 -16.87
N SER A 281 -3.63 16.84 -15.65
CA SER A 281 -4.86 17.08 -14.87
C SER A 281 -5.69 15.83 -14.60
N ARG A 282 -5.01 14.68 -14.49
CA ARG A 282 -5.59 13.36 -14.28
C ARG A 282 -4.93 12.70 -13.08
N THR A 283 -5.66 11.87 -12.34
CA THR A 283 -5.05 10.89 -11.46
C THR A 283 -4.23 9.91 -12.30
N CYS A 284 -3.01 9.64 -11.84
CA CYS A 284 -2.04 8.75 -12.45
C CYS A 284 -1.81 7.55 -11.53
N VAL A 285 -1.63 6.37 -12.11
CA VAL A 285 -1.27 5.16 -11.37
C VAL A 285 0.06 4.68 -11.91
N TYR A 286 1.03 4.52 -11.02
CA TYR A 286 2.35 4.00 -11.35
C TYR A 286 2.59 2.73 -10.56
N ALA A 287 2.66 1.60 -11.25
CA ALA A 287 2.78 0.28 -10.63
C ALA A 287 3.45 -0.70 -11.60
N ARG A 288 4.08 -1.72 -11.02
CA ARG A 288 4.40 -2.96 -11.75
C ARG A 288 3.10 -3.69 -12.13
N ASP A 289 3.08 -4.31 -13.29
CA ASP A 289 1.97 -5.12 -13.78
C ASP A 289 1.90 -6.46 -13.04
N THR A 290 0.69 -6.97 -12.85
CA THR A 290 0.42 -8.34 -12.39
C THR A 290 -0.75 -8.90 -13.18
N ASP A 291 -0.89 -10.22 -13.23
CA ASP A 291 -2.03 -10.93 -13.83
C ASP A 291 -3.16 -11.22 -12.81
N ALA A 292 -3.13 -10.55 -11.65
CA ALA A 292 -4.07 -10.75 -10.56
C ALA A 292 -5.14 -9.65 -10.53
N ALA A 293 -6.16 -9.76 -11.39
CA ALA A 293 -7.31 -8.85 -11.44
C ALA A 293 -8.02 -8.72 -10.06
N ASN A 294 -8.17 -9.83 -9.35
CA ASN A 294 -8.71 -9.88 -7.99
C ASN A 294 -7.61 -9.85 -6.89
N GLY A 295 -6.40 -9.47 -7.27
CA GLY A 295 -5.26 -9.37 -6.34
C GLY A 295 -5.45 -8.24 -5.33
N HIS A 296 -4.88 -8.42 -4.14
CA HIS A 296 -4.97 -7.44 -3.05
C HIS A 296 -4.54 -6.03 -3.50
N GLY A 297 -3.38 -5.92 -4.16
CA GLY A 297 -2.84 -4.65 -4.66
C GLY A 297 -3.74 -3.99 -5.72
N THR A 298 -4.31 -4.76 -6.64
CA THR A 298 -5.26 -4.26 -7.66
C THR A 298 -6.50 -3.67 -7.00
N THR A 299 -7.09 -4.36 -6.03
CA THR A 299 -8.27 -3.87 -5.29
C THR A 299 -7.96 -2.64 -4.43
N VAL A 300 -6.82 -2.62 -3.72
CA VAL A 300 -6.38 -1.46 -2.92
C VAL A 300 -6.16 -0.23 -3.78
N ALA A 301 -5.45 -0.37 -4.92
CA ALA A 301 -5.28 0.71 -5.88
C ALA A 301 -6.62 1.13 -6.50
N GLY A 302 -7.55 0.18 -6.67
CA GLY A 302 -8.87 0.41 -7.26
C GLY A 302 -9.69 1.40 -6.44
N ILE A 303 -9.67 1.26 -5.12
CA ILE A 303 -10.37 2.16 -4.19
C ILE A 303 -9.89 3.62 -4.32
N LEU A 304 -8.62 3.81 -4.68
CA LEU A 304 -8.05 5.14 -4.92
C LEU A 304 -8.32 5.65 -6.33
N ALA A 305 -8.10 4.81 -7.34
CA ALA A 305 -7.88 5.27 -8.71
C ALA A 305 -8.60 4.47 -9.81
N ALA A 306 -9.43 3.47 -9.49
CA ALA A 306 -10.21 2.77 -10.51
C ALA A 306 -11.08 3.73 -11.30
N ARG A 307 -11.22 3.45 -12.60
CA ARG A 307 -12.16 4.16 -13.44
C ARG A 307 -13.60 3.86 -13.01
N TRP A 308 -14.45 4.90 -13.03
CA TRP A 308 -15.87 4.76 -12.71
C TRP A 308 -16.65 4.12 -13.85
N ASP A 309 -17.78 3.49 -13.50
CA ASP A 309 -18.77 2.90 -14.41
C ASP A 309 -18.22 1.77 -15.31
N ASN A 310 -17.18 1.06 -14.86
CA ASN A 310 -16.44 0.07 -15.65
C ASN A 310 -16.47 -1.37 -15.10
N GLY A 311 -17.27 -1.68 -14.07
CA GLY A 311 -17.53 -3.05 -13.60
C GLY A 311 -16.82 -3.46 -12.31
N GLY A 312 -15.62 -2.94 -12.01
CA GLY A 312 -14.92 -3.30 -10.78
C GLY A 312 -15.21 -2.33 -9.63
N ASN A 313 -14.34 -1.34 -9.51
CA ASN A 313 -14.30 -0.41 -8.39
C ASN A 313 -14.63 1.02 -8.87
N SER A 314 -14.57 2.01 -7.99
CA SER A 314 -14.79 3.43 -8.34
C SER A 314 -13.83 4.32 -7.55
N GLY A 315 -12.66 4.58 -8.12
CA GLY A 315 -11.58 5.26 -7.41
C GLY A 315 -11.97 6.64 -6.89
N PHE A 316 -11.76 6.89 -5.59
CA PHE A 316 -12.08 8.18 -4.97
C PHE A 316 -11.35 9.34 -5.65
N LEU A 317 -10.03 9.25 -5.78
CA LEU A 317 -9.18 10.30 -6.36
C LEU A 317 -9.48 10.51 -7.84
N ARG A 318 -9.73 9.42 -8.57
CA ARG A 318 -10.18 9.45 -9.96
C ARG A 318 -11.49 10.23 -10.13
N GLY A 319 -12.41 10.10 -9.18
CA GLY A 319 -13.64 10.89 -9.12
C GLY A 319 -13.40 12.40 -9.00
N LEU A 320 -12.23 12.84 -8.53
CA LEU A 320 -11.93 14.27 -8.31
C LEU A 320 -11.25 14.96 -9.49
N ASP A 321 -10.81 14.22 -10.53
CA ASP A 321 -9.98 14.71 -11.64
C ASP A 321 -10.49 16.01 -12.29
N LYS A 322 -11.82 16.17 -12.40
CA LYS A 322 -12.45 17.36 -13.00
C LYS A 322 -12.14 18.66 -12.26
N ALA A 323 -11.74 18.60 -11.00
CA ALA A 323 -11.50 19.77 -10.16
C ALA A 323 -10.14 19.76 -9.45
N SER A 324 -9.52 18.59 -9.23
CA SER A 324 -8.29 18.47 -8.43
C SER A 324 -7.01 18.81 -9.17
N GLY A 325 -7.01 18.75 -10.50
CA GLY A 325 -5.78 18.82 -11.28
C GLY A 325 -4.92 17.55 -11.20
N GLY A 326 -5.46 16.45 -10.66
CA GLY A 326 -4.83 15.13 -10.63
C GLY A 326 -4.06 14.81 -9.34
N PHE A 327 -3.74 13.53 -9.20
CA PHE A 327 -2.97 12.93 -8.10
C PHE A 327 -1.99 11.90 -8.67
N ASP A 328 -0.90 11.63 -7.97
CA ASP A 328 -0.03 10.48 -8.30
C ASP A 328 -0.27 9.37 -7.27
N VAL A 329 -0.77 8.22 -7.71
CA VAL A 329 -0.86 6.99 -6.91
C VAL A 329 0.29 6.08 -7.31
N ILE A 330 1.26 5.94 -6.41
CA ILE A 330 2.48 5.17 -6.64
C ILE A 330 2.41 3.88 -5.84
N VAL A 331 2.35 2.74 -6.53
CA VAL A 331 2.31 1.40 -5.94
C VAL A 331 3.70 0.77 -6.02
N GLU A 332 4.34 0.54 -4.86
CA GLU A 332 5.72 0.06 -4.77
C GLU A 332 5.96 -0.83 -3.54
N ARG A 333 6.80 -1.86 -3.68
CA ARG A 333 7.22 -2.76 -2.58
C ARG A 333 8.74 -2.99 -2.49
N ASN A 334 9.57 -2.24 -3.21
CA ASN A 334 11.02 -2.47 -3.32
C ASN A 334 11.28 -3.91 -3.85
N SER A 335 11.82 -4.80 -3.02
CA SER A 335 12.03 -6.22 -3.29
C SER A 335 11.05 -7.11 -2.52
N ASP A 336 11.18 -8.44 -2.65
CA ASP A 336 10.36 -9.40 -1.90
C ASP A 336 10.88 -9.64 -0.45
N ALA A 337 11.70 -8.72 0.09
CA ALA A 337 12.35 -8.86 1.40
C ALA A 337 11.44 -8.52 2.60
N GLY A 338 10.17 -8.92 2.56
CA GLY A 338 9.26 -8.83 3.70
C GLY A 338 9.03 -7.41 4.21
N ILE A 339 9.12 -7.22 5.52
CA ILE A 339 8.83 -5.93 6.18
C ILE A 339 9.94 -4.92 5.93
N THR A 340 11.21 -5.34 5.93
CA THR A 340 12.34 -4.45 5.61
C THR A 340 12.18 -3.84 4.21
N ALA A 341 11.68 -4.60 3.22
CA ALA A 341 11.38 -4.07 1.89
C ALA A 341 10.25 -3.03 1.89
N ASN A 342 9.19 -3.26 2.68
CA ASN A 342 8.09 -2.28 2.83
C ASN A 342 8.60 -0.95 3.41
N ILE A 343 9.52 -1.00 4.37
CA ILE A 343 10.15 0.19 4.95
C ILE A 343 11.08 0.86 3.95
N ALA A 344 11.92 0.11 3.23
CA ALA A 344 12.80 0.66 2.18
C ALA A 344 12.00 1.37 1.07
N ALA A 345 10.89 0.77 0.62
CA ALA A 345 9.95 1.38 -0.32
C ALA A 345 9.37 2.68 0.24
N SER A 346 8.91 2.66 1.49
CA SER A 346 8.33 3.83 2.17
C SER A 346 9.34 4.99 2.27
N VAL A 347 10.58 4.71 2.64
CA VAL A 347 11.66 5.72 2.69
C VAL A 347 11.90 6.34 1.32
N ASN A 348 12.08 5.52 0.27
CA ASN A 348 12.29 6.03 -1.09
C ASN A 348 11.11 6.90 -1.57
N LEU A 349 9.88 6.47 -1.31
CA LEU A 349 8.66 7.19 -1.69
C LEU A 349 8.57 8.54 -0.98
N VAL A 350 8.89 8.60 0.31
CA VAL A 350 8.91 9.83 1.09
C VAL A 350 10.00 10.78 0.59
N GLU A 351 11.22 10.29 0.34
CA GLU A 351 12.28 11.09 -0.28
C GLU A 351 11.90 11.56 -1.70
N ASP A 352 11.02 10.83 -2.40
CA ASP A 352 10.44 11.21 -3.68
C ASP A 352 9.20 12.12 -3.57
N GLY A 353 8.88 12.57 -2.36
CA GLY A 353 7.86 13.59 -2.10
C GLY A 353 6.44 13.04 -1.91
N VAL A 354 6.29 11.75 -1.56
CA VAL A 354 5.02 11.23 -1.05
C VAL A 354 4.68 11.91 0.28
N ARG A 355 3.43 12.35 0.40
CA ARG A 355 2.88 13.00 1.61
C ARG A 355 1.94 12.10 2.40
N VAL A 356 1.38 11.08 1.75
CA VAL A 356 0.47 10.10 2.36
C VAL A 356 0.94 8.70 1.97
N LEU A 357 1.33 7.91 2.96
CA LEU A 357 1.63 6.49 2.78
C LEU A 357 0.40 5.65 3.17
N ASN A 358 0.02 4.69 2.33
CA ASN A 358 -1.00 3.70 2.60
C ASN A 358 -0.33 2.34 2.91
N TRP A 359 -0.46 1.90 4.15
CA TRP A 359 0.02 0.61 4.64
C TRP A 359 -1.16 -0.32 4.93
N SER A 360 -1.61 -1.04 3.91
CA SER A 360 -2.67 -2.06 4.01
C SER A 360 -2.15 -3.41 4.52
N TRP A 361 -1.08 -3.41 5.32
CA TRP A 361 -0.43 -4.61 5.86
C TRP A 361 -0.24 -4.50 7.38
N GLY A 362 -0.01 -5.65 8.01
CA GLY A 362 0.25 -5.75 9.43
C GLY A 362 0.66 -7.16 9.82
N ILE A 363 1.34 -7.29 10.95
CA ILE A 363 1.77 -8.56 11.54
C ILE A 363 1.27 -8.71 12.97
N HIS A 364 1.14 -9.97 13.39
CA HIS A 364 0.83 -10.38 14.75
C HIS A 364 2.04 -11.13 15.34
N ARG A 365 2.16 -11.16 16.66
CA ARG A 365 3.11 -12.07 17.32
C ARG A 365 2.47 -13.44 17.52
N ILE A 366 3.27 -14.50 17.50
CA ILE A 366 2.81 -15.81 17.98
C ILE A 366 2.29 -15.67 19.41
N GLY A 367 1.09 -16.20 19.65
CA GLY A 367 0.40 -16.12 20.95
C GLY A 367 -0.56 -14.92 21.09
N THR A 368 -0.70 -14.07 20.06
CA THR A 368 -1.76 -13.06 20.03
C THR A 368 -3.13 -13.73 20.16
N ARG A 369 -3.97 -13.17 21.02
CA ARG A 369 -5.37 -13.60 21.20
C ARG A 369 -6.34 -12.57 20.66
N ASP A 370 -7.43 -13.07 20.09
CA ASP A 370 -8.56 -12.26 19.66
C ASP A 370 -9.41 -11.80 20.85
N VAL A 371 -10.44 -10.98 20.58
CA VAL A 371 -11.38 -10.47 21.59
C VAL A 371 -12.19 -11.56 22.31
N ASN A 372 -12.21 -12.78 21.76
CA ASN A 372 -12.88 -13.95 22.36
C ASN A 372 -11.89 -14.88 23.09
N GLY A 373 -10.60 -14.51 23.17
CA GLY A 373 -9.55 -15.28 23.82
C GLY A 373 -8.98 -16.45 23.01
N GLN A 374 -9.26 -16.53 21.70
CA GLN A 374 -8.75 -17.53 20.77
C GLN A 374 -7.45 -17.06 20.11
N ASP A 375 -6.57 -17.98 19.72
CA ASP A 375 -5.31 -17.64 19.05
C ASP A 375 -5.56 -17.07 17.64
N VAL A 376 -4.81 -16.02 17.30
CA VAL A 376 -4.70 -15.49 15.94
C VAL A 376 -3.56 -16.22 15.22
N ASP A 377 -3.84 -16.82 14.07
CA ASP A 377 -2.90 -17.66 13.30
C ASP A 377 -2.46 -17.05 11.96
N SER A 378 -3.07 -15.92 11.55
CA SER A 378 -2.72 -15.22 10.31
C SER A 378 -1.64 -14.16 10.51
N LEU A 379 -0.72 -14.05 9.55
CA LEU A 379 0.35 -13.04 9.53
C LEU A 379 1.19 -12.97 10.81
N VAL A 380 1.35 -14.12 11.49
CA VAL A 380 2.10 -14.21 12.75
C VAL A 380 3.62 -14.21 12.54
N ARG A 381 4.36 -13.77 13.56
CA ARG A 381 5.82 -13.69 13.62
C ARG A 381 6.32 -14.17 14.98
N SER A 382 7.52 -14.75 15.01
CA SER A 382 8.19 -15.12 16.26
C SER A 382 8.50 -13.87 17.08
N GLY A 383 8.71 -14.05 18.39
CA GLY A 383 9.10 -12.94 19.26
C GLY A 383 10.39 -12.25 18.81
N ILE A 384 11.36 -13.02 18.29
CA ILE A 384 12.64 -12.48 17.83
C ILE A 384 12.45 -11.57 16.62
N ALA A 385 11.64 -12.01 15.64
CA ALA A 385 11.33 -11.18 14.48
C ALA A 385 10.54 -9.92 14.86
N MET A 386 9.54 -10.06 15.75
CA MET A 386 8.74 -8.92 16.24
C MET A 386 9.61 -7.84 16.87
N SER A 387 10.53 -8.20 17.77
CA SER A 387 11.43 -7.21 18.40
C SER A 387 12.30 -6.48 17.38
N GLY A 388 12.85 -7.18 16.38
CA GLY A 388 13.60 -6.53 15.31
C GLY A 388 12.74 -5.57 14.47
N TYR A 389 11.48 -5.93 14.20
CA TYR A 389 10.56 -5.07 13.45
C TYR A 389 10.08 -3.86 14.24
N GLU A 390 9.92 -3.99 15.56
CA GLU A 390 9.59 -2.90 16.46
C GLU A 390 10.68 -1.82 16.40
N GLU A 391 11.94 -2.18 16.64
CA GLU A 391 13.09 -1.27 16.56
C GLU A 391 13.22 -0.61 15.17
N LEU A 392 13.02 -1.38 14.09
CA LEU A 392 13.02 -0.85 12.72
C LEU A 392 11.90 0.20 12.50
N LEU A 393 10.73 -0.02 13.07
CA LEU A 393 9.60 0.90 12.97
C LEU A 393 9.79 2.14 13.84
N GLU A 394 10.38 1.99 15.03
CA GLU A 394 10.76 3.11 15.90
C GLU A 394 11.71 4.05 15.16
N GLU A 395 12.75 3.51 14.56
CA GLU A 395 13.70 4.27 13.74
C GLU A 395 13.01 4.94 12.55
N PHE A 396 12.13 4.22 11.83
CA PHE A 396 11.39 4.80 10.71
C PHE A 396 10.52 5.99 11.13
N PHE A 397 9.79 5.89 12.25
CA PHE A 397 8.96 6.99 12.75
C PHE A 397 9.77 8.11 13.41
N LEU A 398 10.95 7.80 13.96
CA LEU A 398 11.89 8.82 14.41
C LEU A 398 12.39 9.65 13.22
N TRP A 399 12.87 8.99 12.16
CA TRP A 399 13.28 9.63 10.91
C TRP A 399 12.16 10.45 10.25
N LEU A 400 10.93 9.93 10.21
CA LEU A 400 9.80 10.70 9.70
C LEU A 400 9.57 11.98 10.52
N ARG A 401 9.72 11.92 11.84
CA ARG A 401 9.46 13.08 12.71
C ARG A 401 10.54 14.15 12.57
N THR A 402 11.79 13.74 12.36
CA THR A 402 12.95 14.62 12.28
C THR A 402 13.09 15.23 10.88
N GLU A 403 12.99 14.41 9.84
CA GLU A 403 13.30 14.82 8.47
C GLU A 403 12.06 15.08 7.60
N HIS A 404 10.92 14.46 7.92
CA HIS A 404 9.70 14.52 7.10
C HIS A 404 8.40 14.74 7.92
N PRO A 405 8.34 15.77 8.79
CA PRO A 405 7.23 15.96 9.74
C PRO A 405 5.88 16.21 9.07
N ASP A 406 5.87 16.46 7.76
CA ASP A 406 4.68 16.72 6.96
C ASP A 406 4.07 15.46 6.32
N VAL A 407 4.69 14.29 6.50
CA VAL A 407 4.21 12.99 5.99
C VAL A 407 3.32 12.29 7.00
N ILE A 408 2.23 11.69 6.52
CA ILE A 408 1.35 10.82 7.32
C ILE A 408 1.30 9.40 6.75
N VAL A 409 1.35 8.41 7.63
CA VAL A 409 1.15 6.99 7.36
C VAL A 409 -0.26 6.61 7.79
N VAL A 410 -1.02 6.02 6.87
CA VAL A 410 -2.36 5.48 7.10
C VAL A 410 -2.25 3.96 7.09
N ASN A 411 -2.52 3.31 8.21
CA ASN A 411 -2.34 1.88 8.41
C ASN A 411 -3.66 1.15 8.70
N SER A 412 -3.78 -0.10 8.26
CA SER A 412 -4.89 -0.96 8.62
C SER A 412 -4.76 -1.48 10.06
N ALA A 413 -5.87 -1.44 10.81
CA ALA A 413 -5.90 -1.97 12.19
C ALA A 413 -5.55 -3.47 12.26
N GLY A 414 -5.94 -4.24 11.23
CA GLY A 414 -5.78 -5.69 11.14
C GLY A 414 -7.13 -6.41 11.08
N ASN A 415 -7.09 -7.70 10.73
CA ASN A 415 -8.29 -8.53 10.49
C ASN A 415 -8.37 -9.74 11.44
N GLY A 416 -7.71 -9.67 12.60
CA GLY A 416 -7.61 -10.76 13.55
C GLY A 416 -8.71 -10.79 14.61
N SER A 417 -9.66 -9.84 14.57
CA SER A 417 -10.60 -9.58 15.68
C SER A 417 -9.87 -9.36 17.00
N ALA A 418 -8.74 -8.66 16.98
CA ALA A 418 -7.86 -8.47 18.13
C ALA A 418 -7.78 -6.99 18.56
N PHE A 419 -7.05 -6.71 19.63
CA PHE A 419 -6.79 -5.35 20.12
C PHE A 419 -5.57 -4.75 19.41
N SER A 420 -5.74 -3.57 18.79
CA SER A 420 -4.72 -2.93 17.97
C SER A 420 -3.56 -2.35 18.78
N GLY A 421 -3.80 -1.91 20.02
CA GLY A 421 -2.84 -1.32 20.96
C GLY A 421 -2.22 -2.31 21.96
N THR A 422 -2.25 -3.61 21.66
CA THR A 422 -1.44 -4.58 22.42
C THR A 422 -0.04 -4.61 21.80
N ASP A 423 0.80 -3.67 22.23
CA ASP A 423 2.11 -3.36 21.62
C ASP A 423 3.01 -4.60 21.46
N ASP A 424 3.02 -5.49 22.46
CA ASP A 424 3.75 -6.77 22.44
C ASP A 424 3.30 -7.75 21.33
N TYR A 425 2.16 -7.50 20.66
CA TYR A 425 1.43 -8.48 19.87
C TYR A 425 0.98 -8.03 18.48
N ARG A 426 1.16 -6.76 18.10
CA ARG A 426 0.68 -6.22 16.80
C ARG A 426 1.60 -5.11 16.28
N LEU A 427 2.00 -5.15 15.01
CA LEU A 427 2.77 -4.08 14.35
C LEU A 427 2.32 -3.80 12.91
N PRO A 428 2.26 -2.54 12.43
CA PRO A 428 2.71 -1.32 13.10
C PRO A 428 1.58 -0.61 13.85
N SER A 429 0.33 -1.09 13.76
CA SER A 429 -0.85 -0.37 14.25
C SER A 429 -0.80 -0.03 15.73
N SER A 430 -0.01 -0.72 16.55
CA SER A 430 0.15 -0.44 17.98
C SER A 430 0.87 0.88 18.27
N PHE A 431 1.79 1.29 17.40
CA PHE A 431 2.69 2.43 17.63
C PHE A 431 1.94 3.73 17.90
N ILE A 432 2.30 4.45 18.95
CA ILE A 432 1.70 5.74 19.29
C ILE A 432 2.57 6.88 18.73
N THR A 433 2.13 7.47 17.62
CA THR A 433 2.80 8.63 16.99
C THR A 433 1.80 9.47 16.21
N GLU A 434 2.07 10.78 16.08
CA GLU A 434 1.22 11.72 15.32
C GLU A 434 1.21 11.44 13.82
N GLN A 435 2.22 10.75 13.31
CA GLN A 435 2.36 10.42 11.88
C GLN A 435 1.76 9.07 11.50
N LEU A 436 1.12 8.33 12.43
CA LEU A 436 0.48 7.04 12.15
C LEU A 436 -1.01 7.06 12.50
N LEU A 437 -1.85 7.03 11.47
CA LEU A 437 -3.30 6.95 11.58
C LEU A 437 -3.78 5.52 11.32
N VAL A 438 -4.47 4.93 12.29
CA VAL A 438 -4.94 3.53 12.24
C VAL A 438 -6.41 3.47 11.89
N VAL A 439 -6.71 2.68 10.86
CA VAL A 439 -8.04 2.58 10.26
C VAL A 439 -8.66 1.22 10.54
N GLY A 440 -9.77 1.24 11.28
CA GLY A 440 -10.62 0.08 11.52
C GLY A 440 -11.64 -0.11 10.39
N GLY A 441 -12.32 -1.25 10.40
CA GLY A 441 -13.25 -1.64 9.36
C GLY A 441 -14.69 -1.70 9.85
N HIS A 442 -15.59 -1.02 9.14
CA HIS A 442 -17.03 -1.20 9.31
C HIS A 442 -17.68 -1.70 8.01
N GLN A 443 -18.95 -2.07 8.10
CA GLN A 443 -19.80 -2.43 6.97
C GLN A 443 -21.20 -1.85 7.14
N ARG A 444 -21.99 -1.87 6.08
CA ARG A 444 -23.39 -1.44 6.11
C ARG A 444 -24.20 -2.29 7.10
N GLY A 445 -25.03 -1.63 7.93
CA GLY A 445 -26.01 -2.31 8.77
C GLY A 445 -27.18 -2.85 7.93
N GLU A 446 -27.83 -3.93 8.40
CA GLU A 446 -28.97 -4.54 7.69
C GLU A 446 -30.27 -3.72 7.83
N GLN A 447 -30.33 -2.75 8.75
CA GLN A 447 -31.52 -1.96 9.01
C GLN A 447 -31.76 -0.90 7.94
N ALA A 448 -32.88 -1.03 7.22
CA ALA A 448 -33.30 -0.09 6.20
C ALA A 448 -33.88 1.21 6.79
N GLY A 449 -33.84 2.29 6.00
CA GLY A 449 -34.51 3.56 6.31
C GLY A 449 -33.78 4.47 7.32
N LEU A 450 -32.60 4.09 7.78
CA LEU A 450 -31.76 4.92 8.64
C LEU A 450 -31.12 6.06 7.85
N ALA A 451 -31.05 7.24 8.48
CA ALA A 451 -30.25 8.35 7.96
C ALA A 451 -28.77 8.01 8.01
N VAL A 452 -27.97 8.56 7.09
CA VAL A 452 -26.53 8.23 7.01
C VAL A 452 -25.82 8.55 8.32
N ASP A 453 -26.16 9.64 9.00
CA ASP A 453 -25.57 10.07 10.27
C ASP A 453 -26.12 9.34 11.51
N ASP A 454 -27.04 8.38 11.31
CA ASP A 454 -27.50 7.52 12.39
C ASP A 454 -26.36 6.55 12.82
N PRO A 455 -26.05 6.43 14.12
CA PRO A 455 -25.01 5.53 14.61
C PRO A 455 -25.22 4.05 14.25
N ALA A 456 -26.46 3.62 14.01
CA ALA A 456 -26.81 2.26 13.61
C ALA A 456 -26.74 2.04 12.08
N TYR A 457 -26.45 3.07 11.28
CA TYR A 457 -26.37 2.98 9.82
C TYR A 457 -25.23 2.07 9.34
N ALA A 458 -24.18 1.93 10.15
CA ALA A 458 -23.07 1.02 9.91
C ALA A 458 -22.78 0.23 11.19
N VAL A 459 -22.22 -0.96 11.02
CA VAL A 459 -21.79 -1.82 12.12
C VAL A 459 -20.31 -2.16 11.93
N THR A 460 -19.57 -2.25 13.03
CA THR A 460 -18.17 -2.68 12.96
C THR A 460 -18.08 -4.07 12.37
N ARG A 461 -17.09 -4.27 11.50
CA ARG A 461 -16.85 -5.59 10.93
C ARG A 461 -16.27 -6.48 12.02
N SER A 462 -16.84 -7.68 12.22
CA SER A 462 -16.39 -8.59 13.28
C SER A 462 -14.94 -9.04 13.15
N SER A 463 -14.34 -9.00 11.96
CA SER A 463 -12.91 -9.28 11.78
C SER A 463 -12.00 -8.11 12.15
N SER A 464 -12.51 -6.88 12.19
CA SER A 464 -11.68 -5.70 12.41
C SER A 464 -11.02 -5.82 13.77
N ASN A 465 -9.72 -5.49 13.84
CA ASN A 465 -9.15 -5.15 15.12
C ASN A 465 -9.81 -3.85 15.63
N VAL A 466 -9.87 -3.72 16.96
CA VAL A 466 -10.57 -2.66 17.70
C VAL A 466 -9.65 -2.11 18.80
N ASP A 467 -10.17 -1.21 19.62
CA ASP A 467 -9.59 -0.43 20.74
C ASP A 467 -9.26 1.05 20.45
N MET A 468 -8.85 1.74 21.51
CA MET A 468 -8.48 3.15 21.51
C MET A 468 -7.31 3.49 20.58
N ARG A 469 -6.55 2.50 20.08
CA ARG A 469 -5.51 2.75 19.09
C ARG A 469 -6.10 2.95 17.70
N VAL A 470 -7.30 2.45 17.42
CA VAL A 470 -7.97 2.72 16.14
C VAL A 470 -8.48 4.17 16.12
N ASP A 471 -7.97 4.99 15.20
CA ASP A 471 -8.32 6.40 15.10
C ASP A 471 -9.72 6.61 14.49
N ILE A 472 -10.10 5.81 13.50
CA ILE A 472 -11.38 5.93 12.79
C ILE A 472 -11.74 4.63 12.08
N THR A 473 -13.03 4.35 11.88
CA THR A 473 -13.47 3.27 10.99
C THR A 473 -13.89 3.79 9.60
N ALA A 474 -13.63 3.00 8.56
CA ALA A 474 -14.15 3.22 7.21
C ALA A 474 -14.73 1.92 6.63
N ALA A 475 -15.59 2.04 5.61
CA ALA A 475 -16.17 0.89 4.92
C ALA A 475 -15.06 -0.06 4.45
N ALA A 476 -15.13 -1.31 4.89
CA ALA A 476 -14.06 -2.30 4.75
C ALA A 476 -14.29 -3.28 3.61
N CYS A 477 -15.38 -3.16 2.87
CA CYS A 477 -15.71 -4.03 1.75
C CYS A 477 -15.68 -3.24 0.43
N ALA A 478 -15.09 -3.85 -0.59
CA ALA A 478 -14.99 -3.29 -1.93
C ALA A 478 -15.04 -4.40 -2.98
N HIS A 479 -15.45 -4.05 -4.19
CA HIS A 479 -15.39 -4.95 -5.33
C HIS A 479 -13.96 -5.05 -5.87
N ALA A 480 -13.57 -6.27 -6.22
CA ALA A 480 -12.36 -6.52 -7.00
C ALA A 480 -12.49 -5.92 -8.41
N SER A 481 -11.37 -5.66 -9.05
CA SER A 481 -11.36 -5.33 -10.47
C SER A 481 -11.63 -6.57 -11.32
N THR A 482 -12.20 -6.35 -12.51
CA THR A 482 -12.51 -7.39 -13.50
C THR A 482 -11.88 -7.03 -14.85
N ALA A 483 -11.65 -8.04 -15.69
CA ALA A 483 -11.17 -7.82 -17.04
C ALA A 483 -12.26 -7.18 -17.93
N ASP A 484 -13.51 -7.60 -17.75
CA ASP A 484 -14.61 -7.21 -18.61
C ASP A 484 -15.34 -5.96 -18.09
N VAL A 485 -15.59 -5.02 -19.00
CA VAL A 485 -16.28 -3.77 -18.69
C VAL A 485 -17.72 -4.06 -18.25
N GLY A 486 -18.08 -3.57 -17.07
CA GLY A 486 -19.42 -3.71 -16.51
C GLY A 486 -19.68 -5.03 -15.77
N GLU A 487 -18.69 -5.92 -15.69
CA GLU A 487 -18.75 -7.11 -14.84
C GLU A 487 -18.40 -6.76 -13.40
N GLU A 488 -19.33 -7.01 -12.47
CA GLU A 488 -19.10 -6.85 -11.02
C GLU A 488 -18.09 -7.87 -10.48
N GLY A 489 -16.99 -7.36 -9.92
CA GLY A 489 -15.99 -8.19 -9.28
C GLY A 489 -16.42 -8.77 -7.93
N ALA A 490 -15.69 -9.78 -7.49
CA ALA A 490 -15.91 -10.40 -6.18
C ALA A 490 -15.77 -9.36 -5.05
N VAL A 491 -16.62 -9.46 -4.03
CA VAL A 491 -16.50 -8.60 -2.84
C VAL A 491 -15.32 -9.09 -1.99
N HIS A 492 -14.37 -8.21 -1.73
CA HIS A 492 -13.30 -8.42 -0.75
C HIS A 492 -13.57 -7.56 0.48
N CYS A 493 -13.21 -8.08 1.66
CA CYS A 493 -13.50 -7.39 2.91
C CYS A 493 -12.39 -7.50 3.94
N GLY A 494 -11.95 -6.36 4.46
CA GLY A 494 -10.89 -6.25 5.44
C GLY A 494 -10.49 -4.80 5.67
N THR A 495 -9.82 -4.55 6.79
CA THR A 495 -9.29 -3.22 7.12
C THR A 495 -8.33 -2.69 6.07
N SER A 496 -7.67 -3.57 5.30
CA SER A 496 -6.83 -3.22 4.15
C SER A 496 -7.57 -2.47 3.03
N TYR A 497 -8.89 -2.61 2.91
CA TYR A 497 -9.72 -1.87 1.96
C TYR A 497 -10.33 -0.59 2.56
N ALA A 498 -10.42 -0.51 3.90
CA ALA A 498 -10.80 0.73 4.60
C ALA A 498 -9.66 1.77 4.56
N THR A 499 -8.41 1.33 4.70
CA THR A 499 -7.20 2.17 4.70
C THR A 499 -7.04 3.07 3.46
N PRO A 500 -7.14 2.56 2.21
CA PRO A 500 -7.00 3.41 1.01
C PRO A 500 -8.09 4.46 0.90
N MET A 501 -9.30 4.22 1.43
CA MET A 501 -10.36 5.22 1.45
C MET A 501 -9.95 6.45 2.28
N VAL A 502 -9.37 6.21 3.47
CA VAL A 502 -8.88 7.28 4.34
C VAL A 502 -7.63 7.95 3.73
N ALA A 503 -6.70 7.18 3.17
CA ALA A 503 -5.51 7.73 2.52
C ALA A 503 -5.88 8.67 1.35
N GLY A 504 -6.83 8.26 0.50
CA GLY A 504 -7.35 9.09 -0.58
C GLY A 504 -8.02 10.37 -0.07
N LEU A 505 -8.81 10.28 1.01
CA LEU A 505 -9.41 11.47 1.64
C LEU A 505 -8.35 12.45 2.14
N LEU A 506 -7.31 11.97 2.84
CA LEU A 506 -6.25 12.83 3.34
C LEU A 506 -5.46 13.50 2.20
N ALA A 507 -5.22 12.79 1.09
CA ALA A 507 -4.62 13.36 -0.10
C ALA A 507 -5.51 14.47 -0.70
N ALA A 508 -6.83 14.26 -0.75
CA ALA A 508 -7.77 15.29 -1.20
C ALA A 508 -7.80 16.51 -0.24
N MET A 509 -7.75 16.30 1.07
CA MET A 509 -7.63 17.39 2.06
C MET A 509 -6.33 18.19 1.87
N LEU A 510 -5.20 17.51 1.66
CA LEU A 510 -3.91 18.14 1.37
C LEU A 510 -3.90 18.88 0.02
N SER A 511 -4.62 18.38 -0.98
CA SER A 511 -4.78 19.10 -2.25
C SER A 511 -5.46 20.45 -2.03
N ILE A 512 -6.42 20.53 -1.10
CA ILE A 512 -7.13 21.75 -0.73
C ILE A 512 -6.23 22.66 0.11
N ASN A 513 -5.58 22.13 1.15
CA ASN A 513 -4.68 22.85 2.04
C ASN A 513 -3.36 22.08 2.24
N PRO A 514 -2.32 22.38 1.45
CA PRO A 514 -1.04 21.66 1.51
C PRO A 514 -0.24 21.90 2.80
N GLN A 515 -0.63 22.90 3.61
CA GLN A 515 0.05 23.26 4.86
C GLN A 515 -0.41 22.41 6.06
N LEU A 516 -1.46 21.61 5.90
CA LEU A 516 -1.93 20.72 6.97
C LEU A 516 -0.84 19.74 7.36
N GLN A 517 -0.56 19.69 8.65
CA GLN A 517 0.35 18.72 9.28
C GLN A 517 -0.41 17.46 9.70
N PRO A 518 0.26 16.31 9.91
CA PRO A 518 -0.37 15.04 10.30
C PRO A 518 -1.35 15.15 11.48
N GLU A 519 -0.95 15.81 12.58
CA GLU A 519 -1.83 16.05 13.74
C GLU A 519 -3.10 16.85 13.37
N GLN A 520 -2.97 17.83 12.48
CA GLN A 520 -4.10 18.63 12.01
C GLN A 520 -5.02 17.80 11.12
N LEU A 521 -4.46 16.96 10.24
CA LEU A 521 -5.24 16.02 9.42
C LEU A 521 -6.05 15.08 10.31
N ARG A 522 -5.41 14.44 11.30
CA ARG A 522 -6.10 13.59 12.30
C ARG A 522 -7.21 14.37 13.00
N THR A 523 -6.91 15.55 13.51
CA THR A 523 -7.88 16.40 14.23
C THR A 523 -9.09 16.76 13.35
N LEU A 524 -8.86 17.16 12.09
CA LEU A 524 -9.95 17.50 11.17
C LEU A 524 -10.79 16.27 10.83
N LEU A 525 -10.15 15.12 10.58
CA LEU A 525 -10.81 13.85 10.29
C LEU A 525 -11.73 13.42 11.45
N ARG A 526 -11.19 13.47 12.66
CA ARG A 526 -11.91 13.15 13.90
C ARG A 526 -13.06 14.11 14.18
N ARG A 527 -12.84 15.43 14.01
CA ARG A 527 -13.88 16.46 14.11
C ARG A 527 -15.02 16.29 13.11
N SER A 528 -14.72 15.76 11.92
CA SER A 528 -15.73 15.48 10.91
C SER A 528 -16.49 14.18 11.11
N SER A 529 -15.99 13.26 11.92
CA SER A 529 -16.52 11.90 12.02
C SER A 529 -18.00 11.85 12.42
N MET A 530 -18.69 10.83 11.92
CA MET A 530 -19.98 10.39 12.44
C MET A 530 -19.75 9.40 13.59
N ALA A 531 -20.73 9.22 14.47
CA ALA A 531 -20.69 8.14 15.46
C ALA A 531 -21.04 6.77 14.85
N ILE A 532 -20.55 5.70 15.46
CA ILE A 532 -20.92 4.30 15.15
C ILE A 532 -21.09 3.50 16.44
N GLY A 533 -22.04 2.55 16.43
CA GLY A 533 -22.29 1.63 17.55
C GLY A 533 -23.26 2.18 18.59
N ASP A 534 -23.66 1.27 19.50
CA ASP A 534 -24.58 1.55 20.60
C ASP A 534 -23.80 1.80 21.90
N ASN A 535 -24.16 2.86 22.64
CA ASN A 535 -23.61 3.32 23.93
C ASN A 535 -22.30 4.13 23.88
N HIS A 536 -21.97 4.71 25.04
CA HIS A 536 -20.77 5.50 25.28
C HIS A 536 -19.62 4.57 25.68
N ASP A 537 -18.53 4.59 24.93
CA ASP A 537 -17.23 3.92 25.14
C ASP A 537 -16.60 4.25 26.52
N PHE A 538 -17.14 5.23 27.25
CA PHE A 538 -16.68 5.57 28.60
C PHE A 538 -17.20 4.66 29.72
N GLU A 539 -18.16 3.76 29.48
CA GLU A 539 -18.70 2.86 30.52
C GLU A 539 -18.79 1.39 30.10
N ARG A 540 -17.68 0.66 30.31
CA ARG A 540 -17.54 -0.56 31.14
C ARG A 540 -16.15 -1.16 30.88
N SER A 541 -15.55 -1.79 31.87
CA SER A 541 -14.31 -2.59 31.71
C SER A 541 -14.45 -3.82 30.81
N ASP A 542 -15.65 -4.08 30.26
CA ASP A 542 -15.97 -5.14 29.30
C ASP A 542 -16.50 -4.60 27.95
N ALA A 543 -16.64 -3.27 27.79
CA ALA A 543 -17.01 -2.65 26.53
C ALA A 543 -15.79 -2.60 25.60
N GLN A 544 -15.88 -3.25 24.44
CA GLN A 544 -14.84 -3.22 23.42
C GLN A 544 -14.93 -1.87 22.69
N ASP A 545 -14.11 -0.90 23.08
CA ASP A 545 -13.97 0.37 22.35
C ASP A 545 -13.67 0.06 20.88
N LEU A 546 -14.52 0.49 19.94
CA LEU A 546 -14.30 0.18 18.52
C LEU A 546 -13.17 1.05 17.94
N THR A 547 -13.04 2.25 18.50
CA THR A 547 -12.03 3.27 18.18
C THR A 547 -11.74 4.11 19.42
N ALA A 548 -10.75 5.01 19.34
CA ALA A 548 -10.64 6.12 20.28
C ALA A 548 -12.00 6.89 20.36
N PRO A 549 -12.55 7.10 21.57
CA PRO A 549 -13.84 7.76 21.71
C PRO A 549 -13.79 9.20 21.21
N ILE A 550 -14.91 9.68 20.65
CA ILE A 550 -15.07 11.07 20.22
C ILE A 550 -14.95 11.98 21.44
N LEU A 551 -13.98 12.90 21.41
CA LEU A 551 -13.67 13.79 22.51
C LEU A 551 -14.48 15.09 22.41
N PRO A 552 -14.77 15.77 23.54
CA PRO A 552 -15.39 17.10 23.51
C PRO A 552 -14.62 18.11 22.64
N SER A 553 -13.29 18.06 22.63
CA SER A 553 -12.43 18.91 21.77
C SER A 553 -12.65 18.71 20.27
N GLU A 554 -13.22 17.56 19.88
CA GLU A 554 -13.62 17.20 18.53
C GLU A 554 -15.06 17.64 18.19
N ARG A 555 -15.79 18.17 19.19
CA ARG A 555 -17.15 18.73 19.09
C ARG A 555 -17.21 20.16 19.63
N SER A 556 -16.19 20.98 19.31
CA SER A 556 -16.11 22.38 19.75
C SER A 556 -16.25 22.58 21.27
N TYR A 557 -15.70 21.65 22.06
CA TYR A 557 -15.76 21.60 23.51
C TYR A 557 -17.19 21.45 24.10
N GLN A 558 -18.14 20.94 23.30
CA GLN A 558 -19.51 20.66 23.76
C GLN A 558 -19.54 19.31 24.49
N LEU A 559 -19.52 19.34 25.82
CA LEU A 559 -19.55 18.13 26.67
C LEU A 559 -20.83 17.29 26.52
N ASN A 560 -21.95 17.92 26.16
CA ASN A 560 -23.27 17.26 26.03
C ASN A 560 -23.59 16.90 24.57
N ASP A 561 -22.62 16.94 23.66
CA ASP A 561 -22.82 16.51 22.29
C ASP A 561 -23.13 15.00 22.27
N LYS A 562 -24.13 14.61 21.47
CA LYS A 562 -24.65 13.23 21.42
C LYS A 562 -23.61 12.19 20.97
N ASP A 563 -22.57 12.64 20.28
CA ASP A 563 -21.52 11.78 19.73
C ASP A 563 -20.33 11.64 20.70
N VAL A 564 -20.21 12.53 21.70
CA VAL A 564 -19.09 12.48 22.65
C VAL A 564 -19.12 11.18 23.42
N GLY A 565 -17.96 10.50 23.43
CA GLY A 565 -17.82 9.17 24.02
C GLY A 565 -18.26 8.03 23.15
N ARG A 566 -18.63 8.25 21.88
CA ARG A 566 -18.87 7.16 20.93
C ARG A 566 -17.67 6.95 20.03
N SER A 567 -17.64 5.79 19.37
CA SER A 567 -16.63 5.49 18.37
C SER A 567 -16.83 6.26 17.07
N ALA A 568 -15.75 6.51 16.34
CA ALA A 568 -15.74 7.34 15.14
C ALA A 568 -15.82 6.55 13.84
N ARG A 569 -16.66 7.06 12.94
CA ARG A 569 -16.85 6.60 11.58
C ARG A 569 -16.56 7.71 10.58
N LEU A 570 -15.92 7.36 9.48
CA LEU A 570 -15.55 8.27 8.41
C LEU A 570 -16.75 9.07 7.85
N ASP A 571 -16.64 10.40 7.82
CA ASP A 571 -17.46 11.27 6.98
C ASP A 571 -16.55 12.03 6.01
N MET A 572 -16.46 11.52 4.78
CA MET A 572 -15.57 12.09 3.78
C MET A 572 -15.98 13.51 3.37
N GLN A 573 -17.28 13.77 3.27
CA GLN A 573 -17.78 15.07 2.84
C GLN A 573 -17.46 16.15 3.87
N LYS A 574 -17.71 15.85 5.15
CA LYS A 574 -17.47 16.81 6.23
C LYS A 574 -15.98 17.07 6.44
N ALA A 575 -15.12 16.07 6.25
CA ALA A 575 -13.67 16.23 6.30
C ALA A 575 -13.16 17.23 5.24
N LEU A 576 -13.64 17.11 4.00
CA LEU A 576 -13.29 18.06 2.92
C LEU A 576 -13.79 19.48 3.22
N ASP A 577 -14.99 19.62 3.80
CA ASP A 577 -15.52 20.91 4.23
C ASP A 577 -14.63 21.57 5.29
N LEU A 578 -14.20 20.80 6.30
CA LEU A 578 -13.27 21.30 7.32
C LEU A 578 -11.89 21.63 6.75
N ALA A 579 -11.40 20.87 5.75
CA ALA A 579 -10.17 21.20 5.04
C ALA A 579 -10.27 22.54 4.30
N VAL A 580 -11.41 22.84 3.65
CA VAL A 580 -11.67 24.15 3.03
C VAL A 580 -11.66 25.26 4.08
N GLN A 581 -12.36 25.06 5.21
CA GLN A 581 -12.43 26.05 6.29
C GLN A 581 -11.07 26.32 6.94
N SER A 582 -10.21 25.30 7.03
CA SER A 582 -8.85 25.41 7.60
C SER A 582 -7.98 26.44 6.87
N ARG A 583 -8.25 26.73 5.59
CA ARG A 583 -7.52 27.76 4.82
C ARG A 583 -7.77 29.18 5.31
N THR A 584 -8.91 29.42 5.96
CA THR A 584 -9.33 30.76 6.41
C THR A 584 -9.05 30.99 7.89
N ARG A 585 -8.93 29.92 8.67
CA ARG A 585 -8.57 29.97 10.08
C ARG A 585 -7.06 29.98 10.20
N VAL A 586 -6.46 31.17 10.09
CA VAL A 586 -5.06 31.38 10.43
C VAL A 586 -4.91 31.20 11.95
N ARG A 587 -4.16 30.15 12.33
CA ARG A 587 -3.53 29.84 13.63
C ARG A 587 -4.33 30.17 14.90
#